data_AF-A0A9D5Y9V9-F1
#
_entry.id   AF-A0A9D5Y9V9-F1
#
_cell.length_a   1.000
_cell.length_b   1.000
_cell.length_c   1.000
_cell.angle_alpha   90.00
_cell.angle_beta   90.00
_cell.angle_gamma   90.00
#
_symmetry.space_group_name_H-M   'P 1'
#
loop_
_entity.id
_entity.type
_entity.pdbx_description
1 polymer ?
#
loop_
_entity_poly.entity_id
_entity_poly.type
_entity_poly.pdbx_seq_one_letter_code
_entity_poly.pdbx_strand_id
1 'polypeptide(L)'
;MLEKIISIEDIIDVTVDGIIYNDGEGTIEKVLFDECRKNWVEHVNKSGFKDWQGNTVKITFEQSRCIGERNMIAKPPYILLYSDVKIKIEMKPAVFNKLPKLQRELLAVLYNVAKVNTFDMT
;
A
#
# COMPACT_ATOMS: atom_id res chain seq x y z
N MET A 1 8.59 -11.22 -7.64
CA MET A 1 8.27 -9.78 -7.81
C MET A 1 9.37 -9.03 -7.10
N LEU A 2 10.02 -8.07 -7.76
CA LEU A 2 11.04 -7.24 -7.13
C LEU A 2 10.36 -6.20 -6.23
N GLU A 3 11.05 -5.76 -5.18
CA GLU A 3 10.57 -4.76 -4.22
C GLU A 3 11.52 -3.56 -4.22
N LYS A 4 10.96 -2.35 -4.27
CA LYS A 4 11.65 -1.06 -4.14
C LYS A 4 11.21 -0.41 -2.84
N ILE A 5 12.18 0.06 -2.06
CA ILE A 5 11.94 0.68 -0.76
C ILE A 5 12.12 2.18 -0.92
N ILE A 6 11.14 2.95 -0.47
CA ILE A 6 11.19 4.42 -0.43
C ILE A 6 10.73 4.92 0.94
N SER A 7 11.16 6.11 1.33
CA SER A 7 10.59 6.79 2.49
C SER A 7 9.28 7.46 2.12
N ILE A 8 8.39 7.58 3.11
CA ILE A 8 7.21 8.43 2.97
C ILE A 8 7.54 9.90 2.69
N GLU A 9 8.76 10.35 3.01
CA GLU A 9 9.21 11.71 2.63
C GLU A 9 9.56 11.84 1.15
N ASP A 10 9.75 10.73 0.44
CA ASP A 10 10.00 10.72 -1.00
C ASP A 10 8.70 10.85 -1.81
N ILE A 11 7.54 10.70 -1.15
CA ILE A 11 6.23 10.97 -1.76
C ILE A 11 6.11 12.48 -1.99
N ILE A 12 5.87 12.84 -3.25
CA ILE A 12 5.70 14.23 -3.68
C ILE A 12 4.21 14.60 -3.61
N ASP A 13 3.34 13.71 -4.09
CA ASP A 13 1.91 13.97 -4.16
C ASP A 13 1.09 12.68 -4.11
N VAL A 14 -0.17 12.81 -3.66
CA VAL A 14 -1.15 11.73 -3.63
C VAL A 14 -2.39 12.19 -4.37
N THR A 15 -2.65 11.55 -5.50
CA THR A 15 -3.79 11.84 -6.38
C THR A 15 -4.90 10.80 -6.18
N VAL A 16 -6.05 11.03 -6.82
CA VAL A 16 -7.15 10.05 -6.84
C VAL A 16 -6.75 8.73 -7.52
N ASP A 17 -5.81 8.78 -8.47
CA ASP A 17 -5.44 7.61 -9.29
C ASP A 17 -4.17 6.91 -8.80
N GLY A 18 -3.42 7.51 -7.88
CA GLY A 18 -2.09 7.02 -7.54
C GLY A 18 -1.23 7.95 -6.70
N ILE A 19 0.01 7.53 -6.46
CA ILE A 19 1.05 8.31 -5.78
C ILE A 19 2.14 8.74 -6.76
N ILE A 20 2.73 9.90 -6.51
CA ILE A 20 3.90 10.41 -7.22
C ILE A 20 5.05 10.51 -6.21
N TYR A 21 6.23 10.00 -6.55
CA TYR A 21 7.37 9.98 -5.64
C TYR A 21 8.71 10.16 -6.37
N ASN A 22 9.74 10.53 -5.62
CA ASN A 22 11.12 10.51 -6.07
C ASN A 22 11.74 9.14 -5.77
N ASP A 23 12.39 8.51 -6.74
CA ASP A 23 12.99 7.19 -6.56
C ASP A 23 14.28 7.17 -5.72
N GLY A 24 14.78 8.33 -5.29
CA GLY A 24 16.03 8.47 -4.57
C GLY A 24 17.26 8.64 -5.49
N GLU A 25 17.10 8.41 -6.79
CA GLU A 25 18.09 8.69 -7.84
C GLU A 25 17.80 10.03 -8.54
N GLY A 26 16.71 10.70 -8.17
CA GLY A 26 16.28 11.98 -8.72
C GLY A 26 15.23 11.84 -9.83
N THR A 27 14.75 10.63 -10.11
CA THR A 27 13.67 10.39 -11.06
C THR A 27 12.32 10.48 -10.37
N ILE A 28 11.37 11.12 -11.02
CA ILE A 28 9.98 11.16 -10.56
C ILE A 28 9.23 9.98 -11.16
N GLU A 29 8.68 9.13 -10.30
CA GLU A 29 7.88 7.98 -10.68
C GLU A 29 6.42 8.12 -10.20
N LYS A 30 5.52 7.38 -10.85
CA LYS A 30 4.10 7.32 -10.49
C LYS A 30 3.68 5.86 -10.36
N VAL A 31 2.98 5.56 -9.27
CA VAL A 31 2.30 4.28 -9.06
C VAL A 31 0.80 4.49 -9.18
N LEU A 32 0.14 3.63 -9.98
CA LEU A 32 -1.30 3.68 -10.23
C LEU A 32 -2.05 2.71 -9.32
N PHE A 33 -3.12 3.18 -8.69
CA PHE A 33 -3.91 2.38 -7.76
C PHE A 33 -4.65 1.23 -8.43
N ASP A 34 -5.13 1.40 -9.67
CA ASP A 34 -5.79 0.31 -10.40
C ASP A 34 -4.83 -0.84 -10.76
N GLU A 35 -3.57 -0.51 -11.08
CA GLU A 35 -2.51 -1.50 -11.30
C GLU A 35 -2.24 -2.26 -10.00
N CYS A 36 -2.04 -1.53 -8.90
CA CYS A 36 -1.84 -2.13 -7.60
C CYS A 36 -3.00 -3.04 -7.18
N ARG A 37 -4.24 -2.65 -7.46
CA ARG A 37 -5.45 -3.42 -7.18
C ARG A 37 -5.48 -4.72 -7.97
N LYS A 38 -5.17 -4.67 -9.26
CA LYS A 38 -5.11 -5.86 -10.13
C LYS A 38 -4.09 -6.86 -9.60
N ASN A 39 -2.89 -6.38 -9.29
CA ASN A 39 -1.79 -7.21 -8.80
C ASN A 39 -2.04 -7.73 -7.37
N TRP A 40 -2.73 -6.97 -6.52
CA TRP A 40 -3.21 -7.46 -5.23
C TRP A 40 -4.17 -8.65 -5.39
N VAL A 41 -5.17 -8.54 -6.26
CA VAL A 41 -6.12 -9.62 -6.55
C VAL A 41 -5.42 -10.87 -7.06
N GLU A 42 -4.45 -10.69 -7.96
CA GLU A 42 -3.62 -11.77 -8.45
C GLU A 42 -2.81 -12.43 -7.32
N HIS A 43 -2.21 -11.62 -6.43
CA HIS A 43 -1.45 -12.11 -5.28
C HIS A 43 -2.32 -12.96 -4.34
N VAL A 44 -3.47 -12.44 -3.90
CA VAL A 44 -4.39 -13.15 -2.99
C VAL A 44 -4.84 -14.49 -3.59
N ASN A 45 -5.21 -14.49 -4.86
CA ASN A 45 -5.70 -15.68 -5.53
C ASN A 45 -4.61 -16.75 -5.74
N LYS A 46 -3.34 -16.34 -5.84
CA LYS A 46 -2.19 -17.24 -6.01
C LYS A 46 -1.59 -17.71 -4.68
N SER A 47 -1.65 -16.89 -3.63
CA SER A 47 -1.02 -17.18 -2.33
C SER A 47 -1.81 -18.16 -1.48
N GLY A 48 -3.04 -18.52 -1.87
CA GLY A 48 -3.92 -19.34 -1.05
C GLY A 48 -4.37 -18.62 0.22
N PHE A 49 -4.45 -17.29 0.15
CA PHE A 49 -4.81 -16.40 1.26
C PHE A 49 -6.03 -16.93 2.03
N LYS A 50 -5.92 -16.94 3.36
CA LYS A 50 -6.97 -17.46 4.24
C LYS A 50 -7.70 -16.32 4.94
N ASP A 51 -9.02 -16.44 5.04
CA ASP A 51 -9.79 -15.57 5.92
C ASP A 51 -9.52 -15.88 7.41
N TRP A 52 -10.16 -15.11 8.29
CA TRP A 52 -10.11 -15.29 9.73
C TRP A 52 -10.68 -16.62 10.23
N GLN A 53 -11.37 -17.37 9.37
CA GLN A 53 -11.90 -18.71 9.64
C GLN A 53 -10.97 -19.81 9.11
N GLY A 54 -9.88 -19.44 8.43
CA GLY A 54 -8.91 -20.37 7.85
C GLY A 54 -9.29 -20.89 6.46
N ASN A 55 -10.35 -20.36 5.83
CA ASN A 55 -10.78 -20.75 4.49
C ASN A 55 -10.00 -20.00 3.43
N THR A 56 -9.59 -20.68 2.36
CA THR A 56 -8.97 -20.02 1.21
C THR A 56 -9.99 -19.10 0.54
N VAL A 57 -9.64 -17.83 0.42
CA VAL A 57 -10.46 -16.81 -0.23
C VAL A 57 -9.96 -16.61 -1.64
N LYS A 58 -10.90 -16.48 -2.57
CA LYS A 58 -10.64 -15.90 -3.89
C LYS A 58 -11.41 -14.59 -4.00
N ILE A 59 -10.76 -13.58 -4.56
CA ILE A 59 -11.33 -12.26 -4.79
C ILE A 59 -11.27 -11.91 -6.27
N THR A 60 -12.23 -11.12 -6.73
CA THR A 60 -12.22 -10.54 -8.07
C THR A 60 -11.76 -9.08 -8.01
N PHE A 61 -11.41 -8.53 -9.17
CA PHE A 61 -11.08 -7.11 -9.28
C PHE A 61 -12.24 -6.27 -8.76
N GLU A 62 -13.47 -6.56 -9.17
CA GLU A 62 -14.69 -5.82 -8.82
C GLU A 62 -15.00 -5.84 -7.32
N GLN A 63 -14.66 -6.94 -6.63
CA GLN A 63 -14.91 -7.13 -5.20
C GLN A 63 -13.86 -6.46 -4.30
N SER A 64 -12.62 -6.35 -4.76
CA SER A 64 -11.53 -5.78 -3.96
C SER A 64 -11.33 -4.31 -4.29
N ARG A 65 -11.00 -3.48 -3.30
CA ARG A 65 -10.44 -2.13 -3.52
C ARG A 65 -9.04 -2.00 -2.92
N CYS A 66 -8.48 -3.11 -2.46
CA CYS A 66 -7.18 -3.11 -1.80
C CYS A 66 -6.11 -2.95 -2.88
N ILE A 67 -5.13 -2.12 -2.59
CA ILE A 67 -3.97 -1.88 -3.45
C ILE A 67 -2.68 -2.43 -2.84
N GLY A 68 -2.80 -3.05 -1.66
CA GLY A 68 -1.69 -3.63 -0.93
C GLY A 68 -1.98 -3.84 0.54
N GLU A 69 -0.90 -3.93 1.32
CA GLU A 69 -0.91 -4.27 2.75
C GLU A 69 -0.13 -3.24 3.57
N ARG A 70 -0.32 -3.25 4.88
CA ARG A 70 0.46 -2.42 5.81
C ARG A 70 0.90 -3.23 7.01
N ASN A 71 2.03 -2.86 7.60
CA ASN A 71 2.47 -3.38 8.87
C ASN A 71 2.87 -2.22 9.78
N MET A 72 1.96 -1.86 10.68
CA MET A 72 2.13 -0.71 11.57
C MET A 72 3.00 -1.02 12.78
N ILE A 73 3.28 -2.29 13.06
CA ILE A 73 4.10 -2.74 14.21
C ILE A 73 5.54 -3.10 13.81
N ALA A 74 5.83 -3.16 12.50
CA ALA A 74 7.17 -3.34 11.98
C ALA A 74 8.10 -2.21 12.42
N LYS A 75 9.41 -2.45 12.33
CA LYS A 75 10.46 -1.48 12.67
C LYS A 75 11.40 -1.34 11.47
N PRO A 76 11.20 -0.34 10.57
CA PRO A 76 10.16 0.70 10.60
C PRO A 76 8.76 0.20 10.16
N PRO A 77 7.67 0.87 10.59
CA PRO A 77 6.34 0.66 10.03
C PRO A 77 6.33 0.92 8.52
N TYR A 78 5.47 0.24 7.77
CA TYR A 78 5.41 0.43 6.32
C TYR A 78 4.03 0.17 5.70
N ILE A 79 3.86 0.70 4.50
CA ILE A 79 2.80 0.33 3.54
C ILE A 79 3.47 -0.31 2.33
N LEU A 80 2.95 -1.44 1.86
CA LEU A 80 3.44 -2.14 0.68
C LEU A 80 2.38 -2.08 -0.42
N LEU A 81 2.69 -1.37 -1.50
CA LEU A 81 1.84 -1.25 -2.69
C LEU A 81 2.22 -2.30 -3.73
N TYR A 82 1.21 -2.91 -4.34
CA TYR A 82 1.38 -4.03 -5.27
C TYR A 82 1.50 -3.58 -6.74
N SER A 83 2.25 -2.54 -7.07
CA SER A 83 2.60 -2.24 -8.48
C SER A 83 3.49 -3.35 -9.10
N ASP A 84 3.77 -3.27 -10.40
CA ASP A 84 4.59 -4.23 -11.15
C ASP A 84 5.96 -4.48 -10.47
N VAL A 85 6.56 -3.41 -9.96
CA VAL A 85 7.57 -3.47 -8.89
C VAL A 85 6.88 -3.08 -7.60
N LYS A 86 6.89 -3.94 -6.58
CA LYS A 86 6.25 -3.62 -5.30
C LYS A 86 6.94 -2.42 -4.68
N ILE A 87 6.17 -1.42 -4.23
CA ILE A 87 6.72 -0.25 -3.54
C ILE A 87 6.45 -0.37 -2.05
N LYS A 88 7.52 -0.52 -1.26
CA LYS A 88 7.47 -0.48 0.19
C LYS A 88 7.77 0.94 0.66
N ILE A 89 6.74 1.62 1.14
CA ILE A 89 6.82 2.96 1.70
C ILE A 89 7.07 2.82 3.19
N GLU A 90 8.31 3.08 3.61
CA GLU A 90 8.69 3.08 5.02
C GLU A 90 8.26 4.38 5.69
N MET A 91 7.69 4.23 6.88
CA MET A 91 7.24 5.33 7.70
C MET A 91 8.15 5.44 8.91
N LYS A 92 8.59 6.64 9.24
CA LYS A 92 9.20 6.87 10.54
C LYS A 92 8.18 6.51 11.64
N PRO A 93 8.59 5.83 12.73
CA PRO A 93 7.75 5.65 13.90
C PRO A 93 7.50 7.02 14.55
N ALA A 94 6.49 7.73 14.07
CA ALA A 94 5.99 8.92 14.72
C ALA A 94 5.26 8.45 15.97
N VAL A 95 5.64 8.97 17.14
CA VAL A 95 4.79 8.98 18.33
C VAL A 95 3.41 9.41 17.83
N PHE A 96 2.39 8.53 17.99
CA PHE A 96 1.08 8.49 17.30
C PHE A 96 0.31 9.84 17.12
N ASN A 97 0.79 10.94 17.70
CA ASN A 97 0.19 12.26 17.71
C ASN A 97 0.77 13.28 16.69
N LYS A 98 1.81 12.95 15.91
CA LYS A 98 2.41 13.91 14.95
C LYS A 98 2.76 13.30 13.59
N LEU A 99 1.79 12.66 12.93
CA LEU A 99 1.92 12.35 11.50
C LEU A 99 1.88 13.67 10.69
N PRO A 100 2.91 13.98 9.85
CA PRO A 100 2.86 15.05 8.86
C PRO A 100 1.59 14.97 7.99
N LYS A 101 1.12 16.12 7.50
CA LYS A 101 -0.10 16.25 6.68
C LYS A 101 -0.14 15.23 5.55
N LEU A 102 0.97 15.09 4.81
CA LEU A 102 1.09 14.14 3.70
C LEU A 102 0.91 12.68 4.15
N GLN A 103 1.39 12.30 5.32
CA GLN A 103 1.17 10.95 5.85
C GLN A 103 -0.30 10.72 6.20
N ARG A 104 -1.00 11.75 6.72
CA ARG A 104 -2.44 11.68 6.99
C ARG A 104 -3.24 11.63 5.69
N GLU A 105 -2.83 12.37 4.67
CA GLU A 105 -3.47 12.35 3.35
C GLU A 105 -3.25 11.01 2.66
N LEU A 106 -2.03 10.47 2.68
CA LEU A 106 -1.75 9.13 2.19
C LEU A 106 -2.58 8.10 2.96
N LEU A 107 -2.60 8.14 4.29
CA LEU A 107 -3.44 7.24 5.08
C LEU A 107 -4.93 7.43 4.80
N ALA A 108 -5.41 8.66 4.61
CA ALA A 108 -6.81 8.95 4.30
C ALA A 108 -7.17 8.49 2.89
N VAL A 109 -6.30 8.65 1.91
CA VAL A 109 -6.48 8.14 0.55
C VAL A 109 -6.43 6.62 0.57
N LEU A 110 -5.46 6.01 1.23
CA LEU A 110 -5.41 4.56 1.43
C LEU A 110 -6.66 4.06 2.13
N TYR A 111 -7.16 4.75 3.14
CA TYR A 111 -8.39 4.38 3.85
C TYR A 111 -9.66 4.60 3.01
N ASN A 112 -9.69 5.63 2.17
CA ASN A 112 -10.84 5.95 1.31
C ASN A 112 -10.89 5.08 0.05
N VAL A 113 -9.73 4.85 -0.58
CA VAL A 113 -9.54 3.89 -1.68
C VAL A 113 -9.82 2.48 -1.12
N ALA A 114 -9.26 2.14 0.03
CA ALA A 114 -9.50 0.87 0.71
C ALA A 114 -10.68 0.89 1.70
N LYS A 115 -11.78 1.61 1.39
CA LYS A 115 -13.07 1.50 2.12
C LYS A 115 -13.64 0.07 2.19
N VAL A 116 -12.94 -0.93 1.65
CA VAL A 116 -13.14 -2.35 1.86
C VAL A 116 -11.75 -3.03 1.93
N ASN A 117 -11.33 -3.47 3.12
CA ASN A 117 -10.30 -4.49 3.41
C ASN A 117 -8.80 -4.16 3.27
N THR A 118 -8.25 -3.09 3.85
CA THR A 118 -6.81 -3.15 4.23
C THR A 118 -6.63 -4.17 5.34
N PHE A 119 -5.89 -5.25 5.09
CA PHE A 119 -5.52 -6.20 6.14
C PHE A 119 -4.45 -5.57 7.03
N ASP A 120 -4.78 -5.37 8.31
CA ASP A 120 -3.78 -5.09 9.34
C ASP A 120 -3.08 -6.40 9.69
N MET A 121 -1.80 -6.52 9.37
CA MET A 121 -0.95 -7.55 9.98
C MET A 121 -0.49 -7.01 11.34
N THR A 122 -1.28 -7.29 12.39
CA THR A 122 -0.90 -7.14 13.81
C THR A 122 -0.19 -8.37 14.34
#